data_AF-A0A352IV97-F1
#
_entry.id   AF-A0A352IV97-F1
#
_cell.length_a   1.000
_cell.length_b   1.000
_cell.length_c   1.000
_cell.angle_alpha   90.00
_cell.angle_beta   90.00
_cell.angle_gamma   90.00
#
_symmetry.space_group_name_H-M   'P 1'
#
loop_
_entity.id
_entity.type
_entity.pdbx_description
1 polymer ?
#
loop_
_entity_poly.entity_id
_entity_poly.type
_entity_poly.pdbx_seq_one_letter_code
_entity_poly.pdbx_strand_id
1 'polypeptide(L)'
;FHDTTPDYATMKPAAECKKVTYPKPDNTLTFDRLSSVFISNTNHEEDQPVHLKLTDPELPIRDNLPKYDEPAQRYCPAGVYEVVEKDDGSGKRFQINAQNCVHCKTCDIKDPAQNINWVTPEGGGGPNYPNM
;
A
#
# COMPACT_ATOMS: atom_id res chain seq x y z
N PHE A 1 -27.40 5.91 16.06
CA PHE A 1 -26.93 5.11 14.91
C PHE A 1 -25.53 4.63 15.24
N HIS A 2 -25.24 3.34 15.11
CA HIS A 2 -23.92 2.75 15.36
C HIS A 2 -23.52 1.98 14.10
N ASP A 3 -22.34 2.30 13.55
CA ASP A 3 -21.77 1.53 12.44
C ASP A 3 -21.04 0.32 13.00
N THR A 4 -21.46 -0.87 12.58
CA THR A 4 -20.90 -2.16 12.98
C THR A 4 -20.12 -2.84 11.86
N THR A 5 -20.01 -2.19 10.69
CA THR A 5 -19.35 -2.79 9.52
C THR A 5 -17.88 -2.39 9.51
N PRO A 6 -16.93 -3.34 9.58
CA PRO A 6 -15.53 -2.99 9.53
C PRO A 6 -15.12 -2.51 8.14
N ASP A 7 -14.16 -1.61 8.10
CA ASP A 7 -13.74 -0.91 6.89
C ASP A 7 -13.31 -1.85 5.76
N TYR A 8 -12.53 -2.89 6.05
CA TYR A 8 -12.08 -3.86 5.05
C TYR A 8 -13.24 -4.58 4.34
N ALA A 9 -14.39 -4.76 5.02
CA ALA A 9 -15.53 -5.50 4.48
C ALA A 9 -16.41 -4.68 3.53
N THR A 10 -16.12 -3.38 3.37
CA THR A 10 -16.95 -2.46 2.58
C THR A 10 -16.55 -2.37 1.10
N MET A 11 -15.48 -3.05 0.69
CA MET A 11 -14.96 -2.97 -0.68
C MET A 11 -15.76 -3.83 -1.65
N LYS A 12 -16.23 -3.21 -2.75
CA LYS A 12 -16.87 -3.92 -3.86
C LYS A 12 -15.83 -4.52 -4.82
N PRO A 13 -16.13 -5.64 -5.49
CA PRO A 13 -15.30 -6.15 -6.57
C PRO A 13 -15.07 -5.09 -7.66
N ALA A 14 -13.89 -5.09 -8.27
CA ALA A 14 -13.51 -4.09 -9.27
C ALA A 14 -14.46 -4.10 -10.49
N ALA A 15 -14.95 -5.27 -10.88
CA ALA A 15 -15.88 -5.45 -12.00
C ALA A 15 -17.25 -4.76 -11.78
N GLU A 16 -17.62 -4.46 -10.53
CA GLU A 16 -18.88 -3.78 -10.18
C GLU A 16 -18.73 -2.26 -10.07
N CYS A 17 -17.51 -1.74 -10.29
CA CYS A 17 -17.16 -0.35 -10.05
C CYS A 17 -16.76 0.36 -11.34
N LYS A 18 -17.10 1.65 -11.44
CA LYS A 18 -16.56 2.51 -12.50
C LYS A 18 -15.13 2.90 -12.17
N LYS A 19 -14.18 2.61 -13.06
CA LYS A 19 -12.80 3.07 -12.93
C LYS A 19 -12.73 4.60 -12.91
N VAL A 20 -12.07 5.14 -11.89
CA VAL A 20 -11.81 6.59 -11.78
C VAL A 20 -10.57 6.94 -12.59
N THR A 21 -10.67 8.00 -13.40
CA THR A 21 -9.53 8.55 -14.15
C THR A 21 -9.04 9.79 -13.42
N TYR A 22 -7.87 9.70 -12.79
CA TYR A 22 -7.21 10.84 -12.18
C TYR A 22 -6.36 11.59 -13.21
N PRO A 23 -6.39 12.94 -13.22
CA PRO A 23 -5.46 13.73 -14.03
C PRO A 23 -4.01 13.43 -13.65
N LYS A 24 -3.09 13.63 -14.60
CA LYS A 24 -1.66 13.61 -14.28
C LYS A 24 -1.33 14.82 -13.38
N PRO A 25 -0.38 14.67 -12.45
CA PRO A 25 0.08 15.80 -11.64
C PRO A 25 0.70 16.90 -12.52
N ASP A 26 0.47 18.15 -12.15
CA ASP A 26 0.99 19.35 -12.83
C ASP A 26 2.32 19.86 -12.24
N ASN A 27 2.79 19.23 -11.15
CA ASN A 27 3.99 19.57 -10.39
C ASN A 27 4.01 21.02 -9.86
N THR A 28 2.84 21.64 -9.71
CA THR A 28 2.68 22.98 -9.13
C THR A 28 1.64 22.98 -8.01
N LEU A 29 0.45 22.45 -8.28
CA LEU A 29 -0.62 22.27 -7.29
C LEU A 29 -0.84 20.80 -6.94
N THR A 30 -0.50 19.91 -7.87
CA THR A 30 -0.67 18.46 -7.74
C THR A 30 0.65 17.78 -8.06
N PHE A 31 1.02 16.79 -7.25
CA PHE A 31 2.32 16.14 -7.33
C PHE A 31 2.13 14.63 -7.41
N ASP A 32 3.15 13.94 -7.93
CA ASP A 32 3.18 12.50 -7.86
C ASP A 32 3.44 12.01 -6.44
N ARG A 33 3.17 10.73 -6.22
CA ARG A 33 3.30 10.08 -4.92
C ARG A 33 4.75 10.01 -4.43
N LEU A 34 5.73 9.80 -5.30
CA LEU A 34 7.13 9.66 -4.89
C LEU A 34 7.72 10.99 -4.44
N SER A 35 7.41 12.08 -5.14
CA SER A 35 7.75 13.44 -4.69
C SER A 35 7.15 13.73 -3.31
N SER A 36 5.92 13.27 -3.05
CA SER A 36 5.24 13.42 -1.75
C SER A 36 5.90 12.57 -0.65
N VAL A 37 6.36 11.35 -0.97
CA VAL A 37 7.12 10.51 -0.03
C VAL A 37 8.48 11.12 0.28
N PHE A 38 9.16 11.68 -0.71
CA PHE A 38 10.47 12.31 -0.52
C PHE A 38 10.39 13.45 0.52
N ILE A 39 9.39 14.33 0.43
CA ILE A 39 9.23 15.44 1.39
C ILE A 39 8.79 14.97 2.79
N SER A 40 8.24 13.76 2.90
CA SER A 40 7.92 13.14 4.21
C SER A 40 9.19 12.79 5.00
N ASN A 41 10.35 12.77 4.30
CA ASN A 41 11.65 12.37 4.82
C ASN A 41 11.58 11.02 5.56
N THR A 42 10.72 10.11 5.07
CA THR A 42 10.60 8.75 5.59
C THR A 42 11.76 7.92 5.11
N ASN A 43 12.35 7.15 6.01
CA ASN A 43 13.41 6.21 5.67
C ASN A 43 13.44 5.04 6.65
N HIS A 44 14.00 3.91 6.20
CA HIS A 44 14.24 2.71 7.01
C HIS A 44 15.57 2.11 6.61
N GLU A 45 16.31 1.54 7.56
CA GLU A 45 17.50 0.73 7.26
C GLU A 45 17.16 -0.39 6.25
N GLU A 46 17.98 -0.55 5.22
CA GLU A 46 17.65 -1.41 4.08
C GLU A 46 17.64 -2.90 4.42
N ASP A 47 18.55 -3.31 5.31
CA ASP A 47 18.74 -4.71 5.70
C ASP A 47 17.82 -5.16 6.85
N GLN A 48 16.91 -4.30 7.31
CA GLN A 48 15.97 -4.67 8.37
C GLN A 48 14.83 -5.55 7.83
N PRO A 49 14.24 -6.44 8.66
CA PRO A 49 13.07 -7.21 8.26
C PRO A 49 11.90 -6.33 7.85
N VAL A 50 11.25 -6.66 6.72
CA VAL A 50 10.02 -5.97 6.27
C VAL A 50 8.96 -6.01 7.36
N HIS A 51 8.53 -4.85 7.84
CA HIS A 51 7.58 -4.70 8.95
C HIS A 51 6.10 -4.79 8.52
N LEU A 52 5.85 -5.09 7.25
CA LEU A 52 4.54 -5.28 6.64
C LEU A 52 4.39 -6.77 6.31
N LYS A 53 3.90 -7.54 7.28
CA LYS A 53 3.89 -9.00 7.20
C LYS A 53 2.66 -9.47 6.46
N LEU A 54 2.83 -10.41 5.54
CA LEU A 54 1.72 -11.11 4.89
C LEU A 54 1.47 -12.43 5.62
N THR A 55 0.22 -12.73 5.93
CA THR A 55 -0.16 -14.04 6.47
C THR A 55 -0.10 -15.12 5.38
N ASP A 56 -0.54 -14.78 4.17
CA ASP A 56 -0.42 -15.55 2.93
C ASP A 56 0.24 -14.67 1.85
N PRO A 57 1.52 -14.91 1.50
CA PRO A 57 2.24 -14.15 0.47
C PRO A 57 1.67 -14.26 -0.94
N GLU A 58 0.92 -15.32 -1.26
CA GLU A 58 0.37 -15.56 -2.60
C GLU A 58 -0.99 -14.87 -2.80
N LEU A 59 -1.71 -14.59 -1.70
CA LEU A 59 -3.06 -14.02 -1.72
C LEU A 59 -3.17 -12.71 -2.52
N PRO A 60 -2.23 -11.74 -2.45
CA PRO A 60 -2.35 -10.50 -3.22
C PRO A 60 -2.48 -10.74 -4.72
N ILE A 61 -1.73 -11.71 -5.26
CA ILE A 61 -1.77 -12.06 -6.68
C ILE A 61 -2.90 -13.03 -7.00
N ARG A 62 -3.11 -14.05 -6.15
CA ARG A 62 -4.13 -15.09 -6.36
C ARG A 62 -5.56 -14.55 -6.27
N ASP A 63 -5.83 -13.68 -5.28
CA ASP A 63 -7.19 -13.32 -4.88
C ASP A 63 -7.46 -11.81 -5.04
N ASN A 64 -6.63 -10.94 -4.46
CA ASN A 64 -6.89 -9.49 -4.44
C ASN A 64 -6.74 -8.85 -5.82
N LEU A 65 -5.71 -9.21 -6.59
CA LEU A 65 -5.50 -8.71 -7.94
C LEU A 65 -6.70 -9.02 -8.87
N PRO A 66 -7.16 -10.28 -9.04
CA PRO A 66 -8.28 -10.54 -9.94
C PRO A 66 -9.63 -10.01 -9.42
N LYS A 67 -9.85 -9.95 -8.10
CA LYS A 67 -11.15 -9.56 -7.53
C LYS A 67 -11.31 -8.06 -7.31
N TYR A 68 -10.26 -7.40 -6.82
CA TYR A 68 -10.27 -6.00 -6.38
C TYR A 68 -9.26 -5.13 -7.15
N ASP A 69 -8.57 -5.68 -8.15
CA ASP A 69 -7.52 -5.00 -8.91
C ASP A 69 -6.38 -4.51 -7.99
N GLU A 70 -6.02 -5.35 -7.01
CA GLU A 70 -5.02 -5.17 -5.96
C GLU A 70 -5.01 -3.75 -5.36
N PRO A 71 -5.92 -3.47 -4.40
CA PRO A 71 -6.21 -2.12 -3.94
C PRO A 71 -5.07 -1.48 -3.14
N ALA A 72 -4.11 -2.26 -2.64
CA ALA A 72 -2.98 -1.73 -1.88
C ALA A 72 -2.11 -0.77 -2.70
N GLN A 73 -2.09 -0.94 -4.02
CA GLN A 73 -1.42 -0.03 -4.95
C GLN A 73 -2.03 1.38 -4.96
N ARG A 74 -3.26 1.56 -4.43
CA ARG A 74 -4.02 2.80 -4.48
C ARG A 74 -4.28 3.41 -3.12
N TYR A 75 -4.74 2.63 -2.13
CA TYR A 75 -5.01 3.17 -0.79
C TYR A 75 -3.72 3.50 -0.04
N CYS A 76 -2.58 2.90 -0.42
CA CYS A 76 -1.31 3.18 0.22
C CYS A 76 -0.86 4.59 -0.16
N PRO A 77 -0.70 5.51 0.81
CA PRO A 77 -0.31 6.88 0.52
C PRO A 77 1.14 7.00 0.06
N ALA A 78 1.96 5.96 0.25
CA ALA A 78 3.40 6.02 0.05
C ALA A 78 3.96 5.08 -1.02
N GLY A 79 3.11 4.39 -1.79
CA GLY A 79 3.57 3.52 -2.88
C GLY A 79 4.43 2.36 -2.41
N VAL A 80 4.09 1.82 -1.25
CA VAL A 80 4.78 0.66 -0.67
C VAL A 80 4.48 -0.62 -1.44
N TYR A 81 3.27 -0.76 -1.98
CA TYR A 81 2.82 -1.99 -2.62
C TYR A 81 2.72 -1.81 -4.13
N GLU A 82 3.32 -2.72 -4.88
CA GLU A 82 3.31 -2.75 -6.34
C GLU A 82 3.12 -4.16 -6.85
N VAL A 83 2.38 -4.30 -7.95
CA VAL A 83 2.32 -5.56 -8.71
C VAL A 83 3.26 -5.43 -9.90
N VAL A 84 4.35 -6.19 -9.89
CA VAL A 84 5.38 -6.17 -10.92
C VAL A 84 5.44 -7.51 -11.65
N GLU A 85 5.93 -7.51 -12.88
CA GLU A 85 6.22 -8.76 -13.60
C GLU A 85 7.43 -9.45 -12.94
N LYS A 86 7.42 -10.78 -12.90
CA LYS A 86 8.56 -11.60 -12.47
C LYS A 86 9.63 -11.61 -13.57
N ASP A 87 10.89 -11.56 -13.17
CA ASP A 87 12.04 -11.50 -14.10
C ASP A 87 12.14 -12.74 -15.01
N ASP A 88 11.60 -13.88 -14.57
CA ASP A 88 11.55 -15.14 -15.31
C ASP A 88 10.35 -15.25 -16.27
N GLY A 89 9.48 -14.23 -16.32
CA GLY A 89 8.29 -14.21 -17.16
C GLY A 89 7.16 -15.13 -16.67
N SER A 90 7.26 -15.74 -15.49
CA SER A 90 6.26 -16.68 -14.95
C SER A 90 4.97 -16.01 -14.43
N GLY A 91 4.81 -14.71 -14.65
CA GLY A 91 3.64 -13.92 -14.27
C GLY A 91 4.00 -12.77 -13.33
N LYS A 92 3.07 -12.40 -12.46
CA LYS A 92 3.19 -11.24 -11.57
C LYS A 92 3.62 -11.62 -10.16
N ARG A 93 4.27 -10.69 -9.47
CA ARG A 93 4.61 -10.78 -8.04
C ARG A 93 4.19 -9.52 -7.29
N PHE A 94 3.88 -9.67 -6.02
CA PHE A 94 3.58 -8.57 -5.12
C PHE A 94 4.87 -8.07 -4.47
N GLN A 95 5.28 -6.85 -4.78
CA GLN A 95 6.49 -6.20 -4.28
C GLN A 95 6.12 -5.27 -3.12
N ILE A 96 6.88 -5.34 -2.02
CA ILE A 96 6.75 -4.48 -0.85
C ILE A 96 8.01 -3.62 -0.70
N ASN A 97 7.89 -2.33 -1.02
CA ASN A 97 8.93 -1.32 -0.85
C ASN A 97 8.83 -0.71 0.55
N ALA A 98 9.15 -1.51 1.57
CA ALA A 98 8.90 -1.18 2.98
C ALA A 98 9.60 0.10 3.45
N GLN A 99 10.71 0.50 2.81
CA GLN A 99 11.43 1.74 3.10
C GLN A 99 10.56 2.99 2.95
N ASN A 100 9.58 2.98 2.04
CA ASN A 100 8.68 4.10 1.81
C ASN A 100 7.57 4.22 2.87
N CYS A 101 7.43 3.26 3.80
CA CYS A 101 6.29 3.23 4.71
C CYS A 101 6.22 4.50 5.58
N VAL A 102 5.07 5.18 5.61
CA VAL A 102 4.83 6.36 6.46
C VAL A 102 4.02 6.03 7.72
N HIS A 103 3.91 4.75 8.05
CA HIS A 103 3.29 4.23 9.29
C HIS A 103 1.81 4.60 9.48
N CYS A 104 1.10 4.97 8.41
CA CYS A 104 -0.32 5.38 8.46
C CYS A 104 -1.31 4.29 8.88
N LYS A 105 -0.91 3.01 8.85
CA LYS A 105 -1.72 1.81 9.16
C LYS A 105 -2.89 1.51 8.21
N THR A 106 -3.11 2.30 7.17
CA THR A 106 -4.20 2.09 6.19
C THR A 106 -4.23 0.68 5.62
N CYS A 107 -3.07 0.09 5.29
CA CYS A 107 -2.99 -1.26 4.73
C CYS A 107 -3.48 -2.36 5.67
N ASP A 108 -3.24 -2.21 6.97
CA ASP A 108 -3.69 -3.14 8.01
C ASP A 108 -5.22 -3.09 8.15
N ILE A 109 -5.76 -1.88 8.05
CA ILE A 109 -7.19 -1.60 8.23
C ILE A 109 -8.03 -1.93 6.98
N LYS A 110 -7.51 -1.63 5.78
CA LYS A 110 -8.33 -1.57 4.54
C LYS A 110 -8.09 -2.73 3.58
N ASP A 111 -7.12 -3.60 3.84
CA ASP A 111 -6.95 -4.82 3.06
C ASP A 111 -8.22 -5.69 3.16
N PRO A 112 -8.94 -5.92 2.04
CA PRO A 112 -10.19 -6.69 2.06
C PRO A 112 -10.02 -8.14 2.55
N ALA A 113 -8.79 -8.66 2.52
CA ALA A 113 -8.46 -10.00 3.00
C ALA A 113 -7.92 -10.04 4.43
N GLN A 114 -7.65 -8.89 5.05
CA GLN A 114 -6.98 -8.80 6.36
C GLN A 114 -5.67 -9.62 6.40
N ASN A 115 -4.91 -9.59 5.29
CA ASN A 115 -3.69 -10.36 5.07
C ASN A 115 -2.43 -9.60 5.51
N ILE A 116 -2.46 -8.27 5.42
CA ILE A 116 -1.35 -7.39 5.83
C ILE A 116 -1.44 -7.10 7.32
N ASN A 117 -0.42 -7.50 8.08
CA ASN A 117 -0.24 -7.15 9.48
C ASN A 117 0.91 -6.15 9.61
N TRP A 118 0.61 -4.92 10.05
CA TRP A 118 1.65 -3.92 10.33
C TRP A 118 2.25 -4.21 11.71
N VAL A 119 3.57 -4.37 11.75
CA VAL A 119 4.33 -4.39 13.01
C VAL A 119 5.29 -3.22 13.05
N THR A 120 5.75 -2.86 14.25
CA THR A 120 6.72 -1.78 14.40
C THR A 120 8.06 -2.18 13.75
N PRO A 121 8.65 -1.35 12.88
CA PRO A 121 10.02 -1.56 12.39
C PRO A 121 11.07 -1.33 13.49
N GLU A 122 12.34 -1.44 13.13
CA GLU A 122 13.43 -1.01 14.01
C GLU A 122 13.31 0.48 14.36
N GLY A 123 13.73 0.84 15.57
CA GLY A 123 13.60 2.20 16.09
C GLY A 123 14.40 3.20 15.27
N GLY A 124 13.81 4.37 15.01
CA GLY A 124 14.41 5.44 14.19
C GLY A 124 14.02 5.39 12.71
N GLY A 125 13.40 4.28 12.25
CA GLY A 125 12.78 4.22 10.93
C GLY A 125 11.39 4.85 10.90
N GLY A 126 10.97 5.30 9.72
CA GLY A 126 9.69 5.94 9.48
C GLY A 126 9.79 7.42 9.11
N PRO A 127 8.65 8.12 9.08
CA PRO A 127 8.60 9.51 8.68
C PRO A 127 9.32 10.45 9.66
N ASN A 128 9.93 11.50 9.14
CA ASN A 128 10.54 12.56 9.93
C ASN A 128 9.78 13.88 9.71
N TYR A 129 8.84 14.15 10.62
CA TYR A 129 7.91 15.27 10.56
C TYR A 129 8.28 16.32 11.61
N PRO A 130 9.10 17.34 11.27
CA PRO A 130 9.59 18.29 12.26
C PRO A 130 8.50 19.21 12.81
N ASN A 131 7.44 19.48 12.03
CA ASN A 131 6.37 20.43 12.39
C ASN A 131 5.03 20.08 11.72
N MET A 132 4.77 18.79 11.49
CA MET A 132 3.52 18.34 10.87
C MET A 132 2.45 17.99 11.92
#